data_AF-B8CF81-F1
#
_entry.id   AF-B8CF81-F1
#
_cell.length_a   1.000
_cell.length_b   1.000
_cell.length_c   1.000
_cell.angle_alpha   90.00
_cell.angle_beta   90.00
_cell.angle_gamma   90.00
#
_symmetry.space_group_name_H-M   'P 1'
#
loop_
_entity.id
_entity.type
_entity.pdbx_description
1 polymer ?
#
loop_
_entity_poly.entity_id
_entity_poly.type
_entity_poly.pdbx_seq_one_letter_code
_entity_poly.pdbx_strand_id
1 'polypeptide(L)'
;MAKHKKKSKAPRHSNEQQKKTNVEDPNLRKRRRSRSDDAVGSGGVVPPVKINGHININYDGRVTPNSKQSSPANATVKKTPPPFSVVPHIIQWLEKRKKNVPTALRVMDYASAEDTDQVLRLLPSLRERERRALTRHVEKATIFNGDEEKKVEIQGSDGEYDINDDSNTQQASGVRSDTWPSHVQFSNNYRWDKAVPHEIKDKYTPTNNTTRQRTSRLSRKVYFKKITDANHPAYGEYGLYCALPGGASPGTWLLDYVGHVTLGEDQDKTSDYVSDFGLQSELACDANNFGNEARFLNDFRNTGRYPNVEFNTRRDKYGELRQGVFVKQKKDSKEDGFDGVKMHEELLVSYGKSYWRSRVGNLTDFVWRLPGQAMPEGGKPCTDSTGHD
;
A
#
# COMPACT_ATOMS: atom_id res chain seq x y z
N MET A 1 44.89 -22.38 -54.56
CA MET A 1 43.68 -23.22 -54.69
C MET A 1 42.45 -22.32 -54.53
N ALA A 2 41.85 -21.94 -55.68
CA ALA A 2 40.44 -22.18 -56.05
C ALA A 2 39.42 -21.27 -55.31
N LYS A 3 39.08 -20.09 -55.85
CA LYS A 3 37.98 -19.78 -56.81
C LYS A 3 36.57 -20.05 -56.25
N HIS A 4 35.78 -19.00 -56.00
CA HIS A 4 34.62 -18.67 -56.86
C HIS A 4 33.97 -17.31 -56.55
N LYS A 5 33.87 -16.49 -57.61
CA LYS A 5 32.98 -15.33 -57.77
C LYS A 5 31.53 -15.77 -57.87
N LYS A 6 30.57 -14.92 -57.44
CA LYS A 6 29.35 -14.61 -58.22
C LYS A 6 28.80 -13.23 -57.86
N LYS A 7 28.47 -12.48 -58.92
CA LYS A 7 27.91 -11.12 -58.99
C LYS A 7 26.38 -11.18 -59.14
N SER A 8 25.77 -9.98 -59.03
CA SER A 8 24.47 -9.54 -59.60
C SER A 8 23.26 -9.71 -58.67
N LYS A 9 22.25 -8.84 -58.63
CA LYS A 9 21.86 -7.69 -59.47
C LYS A 9 20.82 -6.88 -58.69
N ALA A 10 20.84 -5.56 -58.79
CA ALA A 10 19.75 -4.68 -58.33
C ALA A 10 18.57 -4.71 -59.32
N PRO A 11 17.41 -4.17 -58.92
CA PRO A 11 16.63 -3.33 -59.83
C PRO A 11 16.29 -1.97 -59.21
N ARG A 12 16.50 -0.93 -60.03
CA ARG A 12 15.84 0.39 -60.00
C ARG A 12 14.75 0.40 -61.06
N HIS A 13 13.67 1.14 -60.78
CA HIS A 13 12.71 1.84 -61.68
C HIS A 13 11.29 1.71 -61.09
N SER A 14 10.36 2.66 -61.17
CA SER A 14 10.27 4.12 -61.29
C SER A 14 8.80 4.43 -61.62
N ASN A 15 8.22 5.47 -61.01
CA ASN A 15 6.96 6.15 -61.40
C ASN A 15 5.68 5.25 -61.40
N GLU A 16 4.43 5.71 -61.25
CA GLU A 16 3.79 6.95 -61.64
C GLU A 16 2.38 7.07 -60.99
N GLN A 17 2.04 8.28 -60.56
CA GLN A 17 0.74 9.00 -60.59
C GLN A 17 -0.64 8.32 -60.35
N GLN A 18 -1.36 8.96 -59.41
CA GLN A 18 -2.75 9.50 -59.48
C GLN A 18 -3.96 8.61 -59.81
N LYS A 19 -4.93 8.61 -58.88
CA LYS A 19 -6.40 8.82 -59.07
C LYS A 19 -7.06 8.86 -57.68
N LYS A 20 -7.42 10.03 -57.13
CA LYS A 20 -8.75 10.69 -57.19
C LYS A 20 -9.93 9.72 -57.36
N THR A 21 -10.70 9.54 -56.28
CA THR A 21 -12.18 9.48 -56.32
C THR A 21 -12.74 9.98 -54.99
N ASN A 22 -13.37 11.16 -55.05
CA ASN A 22 -14.41 11.59 -54.13
C ASN A 22 -15.59 10.62 -54.23
N VAL A 23 -16.17 10.25 -53.10
CA VAL A 23 -17.58 9.84 -53.02
C VAL A 23 -18.18 10.64 -51.87
N GLU A 24 -18.93 11.68 -52.23
CA GLU A 24 -19.99 12.23 -51.41
C GLU A 24 -21.17 11.25 -51.43
N ASP A 25 -21.77 10.96 -50.28
CA ASP A 25 -23.19 10.58 -50.24
C ASP A 25 -23.89 11.41 -49.15
N PRO A 26 -24.90 12.21 -49.54
CA PRO A 26 -25.62 13.12 -48.67
C PRO A 26 -26.82 12.45 -48.01
N ASN A 27 -27.02 12.66 -46.71
CA ASN A 27 -28.38 12.83 -46.21
C ASN A 27 -28.47 13.62 -44.91
N LEU A 28 -29.14 14.77 -45.03
CA LEU A 28 -29.71 15.58 -43.98
C LEU A 28 -30.80 14.79 -43.22
N ARG A 29 -30.96 15.03 -41.90
CA ARG A 29 -32.00 15.94 -41.37
C ARG A 29 -32.08 15.96 -39.82
N LYS A 30 -31.79 17.17 -39.31
CA LYS A 30 -32.63 18.05 -38.46
C LYS A 30 -33.21 17.51 -37.14
N ARG A 31 -32.81 18.17 -36.03
CA ARG A 31 -33.61 18.86 -34.97
C ARG A 31 -32.66 19.12 -33.78
N ARG A 32 -32.45 20.30 -33.18
CA ARG A 32 -33.25 21.49 -32.80
C ARG A 32 -32.28 22.71 -32.70
N ARG A 33 -32.60 23.88 -33.29
CA ARG A 33 -33.03 25.14 -32.62
C ARG A 33 -32.42 25.37 -31.22
N SER A 34 -31.43 26.24 -30.99
CA SER A 34 -31.33 27.72 -31.11
C SER A 34 -32.10 28.52 -30.05
N ARG A 35 -31.35 29.25 -29.20
CA ARG A 35 -31.53 30.65 -28.70
C ARG A 35 -30.75 30.83 -27.38
N SER A 36 -29.61 31.54 -27.37
CA SER A 36 -29.43 33.02 -27.26
C SER A 36 -29.88 33.53 -25.88
N ASP A 37 -28.98 33.91 -24.98
CA ASP A 37 -28.15 35.14 -24.90
C ASP A 37 -28.77 36.17 -23.93
N ASP A 38 -27.86 36.82 -23.22
CA ASP A 38 -27.92 38.13 -22.58
C ASP A 38 -28.54 38.34 -21.17
N ALA A 39 -27.61 38.44 -20.21
CA ALA A 39 -27.15 39.70 -19.58
C ALA A 39 -27.76 40.23 -18.26
N VAL A 40 -26.84 40.85 -17.50
CA VAL A 40 -26.96 41.94 -16.50
C VAL A 40 -27.33 41.60 -15.03
N GLY A 41 -26.31 41.70 -14.16
CA GLY A 41 -26.21 42.78 -13.16
C GLY A 41 -26.72 42.57 -11.72
N SER A 42 -26.04 43.26 -10.80
CA SER A 42 -26.31 43.49 -9.35
C SER A 42 -26.01 42.29 -8.43
N GLY A 43 -25.22 42.41 -7.35
CA GLY A 43 -25.03 43.53 -6.44
C GLY A 43 -25.79 43.23 -5.15
N GLY A 44 -25.15 42.61 -4.16
CA GLY A 44 -25.83 42.18 -2.93
C GLY A 44 -24.86 41.85 -1.80
N VAL A 45 -24.70 42.82 -0.91
CA VAL A 45 -23.92 42.81 0.33
C VAL A 45 -24.57 41.88 1.37
N VAL A 46 -23.77 41.05 2.04
CA VAL A 46 -24.20 40.26 3.21
C VAL A 46 -23.52 40.82 4.48
N PRO A 47 -24.28 41.22 5.52
CA PRO A 47 -23.72 41.68 6.80
C PRO A 47 -23.42 40.52 7.78
N PRO A 48 -22.65 40.78 8.86
CA PRO A 48 -21.92 39.75 9.61
C PRO A 48 -22.75 39.05 10.70
N VAL A 49 -22.37 37.79 10.96
CA VAL A 49 -22.85 36.97 12.08
C VAL A 49 -22.11 37.35 13.37
N LYS A 50 -22.89 37.56 14.43
CA LYS A 50 -22.48 37.99 15.76
C LYS A 50 -21.75 36.90 16.53
N ILE A 51 -20.66 37.30 17.16
CA ILE A 51 -20.00 36.65 18.29
C ILE A 51 -20.77 37.07 19.55
N ASN A 52 -21.07 36.14 20.45
CA ASN A 52 -21.30 36.44 21.88
C ASN A 52 -21.00 35.19 22.72
N GLY A 53 -19.95 35.30 23.54
CA GLY A 53 -19.77 34.50 24.75
C GLY A 53 -20.63 35.05 25.89
N HIS A 54 -20.64 34.33 27.02
CA HIS A 54 -20.96 34.72 28.42
C HIS A 54 -21.27 33.41 29.16
N ILE A 55 -20.34 32.77 29.89
CA ILE A 55 -19.99 33.00 31.32
C ILE A 55 -21.18 33.45 32.15
N ASN A 56 -21.64 32.58 33.06
CA ASN A 56 -22.34 32.97 34.27
C ASN A 56 -21.83 32.14 35.45
N ILE A 57 -21.22 32.84 36.38
CA ILE A 57 -20.91 32.43 37.75
C ILE A 57 -22.02 33.04 38.59
N ASN A 58 -22.58 32.31 39.56
CA ASN A 58 -23.09 32.96 40.77
C ASN A 58 -23.08 32.01 41.97
N TYR A 59 -22.63 32.61 43.07
CA TYR A 59 -22.39 32.12 44.42
C TYR A 59 -23.43 32.81 45.32
N ASP A 60 -24.11 32.06 46.18
CA ASP A 60 -24.61 32.43 47.53
C ASP A 60 -25.56 31.32 48.01
N GLY A 61 -25.63 30.85 49.26
CA GLY A 61 -25.09 31.36 50.52
C GLY A 61 -26.22 31.49 51.56
N ARG A 62 -26.28 30.53 52.53
CA ARG A 62 -27.06 30.47 53.81
C ARG A 62 -28.37 29.66 53.83
N VAL A 63 -28.85 29.00 54.91
CA VAL A 63 -28.32 28.27 56.11
C VAL A 63 -29.56 27.63 56.82
N THR A 64 -29.59 26.28 56.93
CA THR A 64 -30.15 25.31 57.95
C THR A 64 -31.55 25.47 58.61
N PRO A 65 -32.12 24.49 59.38
CA PRO A 65 -31.84 23.04 59.55
C PRO A 65 -33.10 22.12 59.47
N ASN A 66 -32.96 20.82 59.17
CA ASN A 66 -33.56 19.78 60.03
C ASN A 66 -33.05 18.36 59.74
N SER A 67 -32.96 17.59 60.81
CA SER A 67 -32.46 16.22 60.95
C SER A 67 -33.22 15.17 60.14
N LYS A 68 -32.49 14.18 59.61
CA LYS A 68 -32.77 12.74 59.81
C LYS A 68 -31.62 11.87 59.28
N GLN A 69 -31.14 10.98 60.13
CA GLN A 69 -30.16 9.94 59.84
C GLN A 69 -30.72 8.93 58.83
N SER A 70 -29.94 8.59 57.80
CA SER A 70 -30.04 7.32 57.09
C SER A 70 -28.68 6.94 56.49
N SER A 71 -28.36 5.65 56.63
CA SER A 71 -27.10 4.92 56.40
C SER A 71 -26.33 5.18 55.07
N PRO A 72 -25.02 4.88 55.03
CA PRO A 72 -24.21 5.09 53.82
C PRO A 72 -24.54 4.05 52.74
N ALA A 73 -24.94 4.54 51.57
CA ALA A 73 -25.03 3.74 50.36
C ALA A 73 -23.61 3.46 49.82
N ASN A 74 -23.31 2.19 49.59
CA ASN A 74 -22.10 1.71 48.93
C ASN A 74 -21.92 2.40 47.56
N ALA A 75 -20.96 3.31 47.46
CA ALA A 75 -20.45 3.78 46.18
C ALA A 75 -19.69 2.63 45.52
N THR A 76 -20.31 1.98 44.54
CA THR A 76 -19.66 0.99 43.69
C THR A 76 -18.58 1.70 42.88
N VAL A 77 -17.34 1.66 43.37
CA VAL A 77 -16.15 2.05 42.60
C VAL A 77 -16.15 1.17 41.35
N LYS A 78 -16.41 1.77 40.18
CA LYS A 78 -16.20 1.11 38.89
C LYS A 78 -14.71 0.76 38.81
N LYS A 79 -14.37 -0.50 39.10
CA LYS A 79 -13.01 -1.04 38.89
C LYS A 79 -12.70 -0.88 37.39
N THR A 80 -11.81 0.05 37.07
CA THR A 80 -11.18 0.10 35.75
C THR A 80 -10.54 -1.26 35.48
N PRO A 81 -10.75 -1.86 34.30
CA PRO A 81 -10.09 -3.11 33.96
C PRO A 81 -8.58 -2.94 34.07
N PRO A 82 -7.84 -3.97 34.54
CA PRO A 82 -6.39 -3.88 34.62
C PRO A 82 -5.80 -3.54 33.25
N PRO A 83 -4.74 -2.74 33.19
CA PRO A 83 -4.13 -2.35 31.93
C PRO A 83 -3.62 -3.60 31.18
N PHE A 84 -3.80 -3.63 29.86
CA PHE A 84 -3.33 -4.72 29.01
C PHE A 84 -1.81 -4.80 29.04
N SER A 85 -1.26 -5.97 29.38
CA SER A 85 0.19 -6.21 29.45
C SER A 85 0.67 -6.95 28.22
N VAL A 86 1.73 -6.45 27.58
CA VAL A 86 2.31 -7.08 26.38
C VAL A 86 3.31 -8.19 26.72
N VAL A 87 3.77 -8.28 27.96
CA VAL A 87 4.81 -9.23 28.40
C VAL A 87 4.48 -10.70 28.05
N PRO A 88 3.26 -11.21 28.30
CA PRO A 88 2.92 -12.60 27.97
C PRO A 88 3.05 -12.90 26.47
N HIS A 89 2.64 -11.96 25.62
CA HIS A 89 2.74 -12.09 24.16
C HIS A 89 4.20 -12.10 23.69
N ILE A 90 5.05 -11.28 24.30
CA ILE A 90 6.49 -11.26 24.00
C ILE A 90 7.13 -12.61 24.38
N ILE A 91 6.85 -13.13 25.57
CA ILE A 91 7.37 -14.43 26.03
C ILE A 91 6.91 -15.54 25.07
N GLN A 92 5.62 -15.60 24.76
CA GLN A 92 5.06 -16.59 23.84
C GLN A 92 5.72 -16.51 22.46
N TRP A 93 5.97 -15.30 21.94
CA TRP A 93 6.63 -15.10 20.65
C TRP A 93 8.08 -15.61 20.65
N LEU A 94 8.82 -15.38 21.74
CA LEU A 94 10.19 -15.85 21.91
C LEU A 94 10.25 -17.37 22.01
N GLU A 95 9.38 -17.97 22.84
CA GLU A 95 9.32 -19.43 23.04
C GLU A 95 8.95 -20.15 21.74
N LYS A 96 7.97 -19.65 20.99
CA LYS A 96 7.58 -20.19 19.67
C LYS A 96 8.73 -20.22 18.67
N ARG A 97 9.68 -19.29 18.79
CA ARG A 97 10.88 -19.18 17.94
C ARG A 97 12.11 -19.83 18.54
N LYS A 98 11.97 -20.57 19.64
CA LYS A 98 13.07 -21.20 20.39
C LYS A 98 14.17 -20.17 20.75
N LYS A 99 13.77 -18.94 21.07
CA LYS A 99 14.68 -17.88 21.53
C LYS A 99 14.79 -17.92 23.05
N ASN A 100 15.96 -17.51 23.56
CA ASN A 100 16.15 -17.37 25.00
C ASN A 100 15.20 -16.27 25.54
N VAL A 101 14.47 -16.59 26.61
CA VAL A 101 13.62 -15.64 27.34
C VAL A 101 14.40 -15.17 28.57
N PRO A 102 14.86 -13.90 28.62
CA PRO A 102 15.61 -13.39 29.75
C PRO A 102 14.80 -13.49 31.05
N THR A 103 15.46 -13.84 32.16
CA THR A 103 14.81 -13.89 33.49
C THR A 103 14.16 -12.56 33.85
N ALA A 104 14.80 -11.42 33.48
CA ALA A 104 14.27 -10.08 33.67
C ALA A 104 12.88 -9.87 33.02
N LEU A 105 12.63 -10.52 31.88
CA LEU A 105 11.33 -10.45 31.21
C LEU A 105 10.29 -11.35 31.90
N ARG A 106 10.71 -12.47 32.50
CA ARG A 106 9.81 -13.39 33.25
C ARG A 106 9.32 -12.80 34.57
N VAL A 107 10.11 -11.92 35.19
CA VAL A 107 9.76 -11.23 36.44
C VAL A 107 9.12 -9.87 36.21
N MET A 108 8.92 -9.47 34.95
CA MET A 108 8.28 -8.21 34.60
C MET A 108 6.77 -8.35 34.68
N ASP A 109 6.16 -7.79 35.72
CA ASP A 109 4.71 -7.90 35.97
C ASP A 109 3.87 -7.19 34.89
N TYR A 110 4.39 -6.11 34.33
CA TYR A 110 3.68 -5.27 33.38
C TYR A 110 4.62 -4.57 32.39
N ALA A 111 4.21 -4.54 31.13
CA ALA A 111 4.74 -3.64 30.11
C ALA A 111 3.60 -3.21 29.19
N SER A 112 3.53 -1.94 28.87
CA SER A 112 2.60 -1.41 27.86
C SER A 112 3.18 -1.58 26.44
N ALA A 113 2.37 -1.30 25.42
CA ALA A 113 2.84 -1.26 24.04
C ALA A 113 3.96 -0.21 23.83
N GLU A 114 3.91 0.88 24.59
CA GLU A 114 4.88 1.98 24.54
C GLU A 114 6.24 1.57 25.14
N ASP A 115 6.25 0.55 26.01
CA ASP A 115 7.46 0.00 26.63
C ASP A 115 8.20 -1.00 25.74
N THR A 116 7.73 -1.25 24.50
CA THR A 116 8.32 -2.24 23.59
C THR A 116 9.82 -2.00 23.40
N ASP A 117 10.27 -0.75 23.27
CA ASP A 117 11.70 -0.45 23.12
C ASP A 117 12.53 -0.81 24.36
N GLN A 118 11.97 -0.69 25.56
CA GLN A 118 12.63 -1.11 26.79
C GLN A 118 12.77 -2.64 26.83
N VAL A 119 11.71 -3.36 26.46
CA VAL A 119 11.74 -4.83 26.37
C VAL A 119 12.74 -5.29 25.31
N LEU A 120 12.82 -4.60 24.16
CA LEU A 120 13.81 -4.90 23.12
C LEU A 120 15.26 -4.69 23.61
N ARG A 121 15.52 -3.79 24.56
CA ARG A 121 16.86 -3.65 25.17
C ARG A 121 17.24 -4.87 26.00
N LEU A 122 16.27 -5.56 26.61
CA LEU A 122 16.50 -6.82 27.34
C LEU A 122 16.80 -8.01 26.41
N LEU A 123 16.62 -7.82 25.10
CA LEU A 123 16.76 -8.84 24.08
C LEU A 123 17.91 -8.50 23.10
N PRO A 124 19.16 -8.36 23.58
CA PRO A 124 20.29 -7.94 22.74
C PRO A 124 20.67 -8.98 21.68
N SER A 125 20.32 -10.25 21.89
CA SER A 125 20.55 -11.33 20.93
C SER A 125 19.57 -11.34 19.76
N LEU A 126 18.49 -10.57 19.82
CA LEU A 126 17.56 -10.46 18.70
C LEU A 126 18.16 -9.60 17.59
N ARG A 127 18.19 -10.17 16.40
CA ARG A 127 18.54 -9.44 15.17
C ARG A 127 17.49 -8.37 14.88
N GLU A 128 17.88 -7.33 14.17
CA GLU A 128 17.02 -6.17 13.87
C GLU A 128 15.65 -6.55 13.28
N ARG A 129 15.59 -7.57 12.42
CA ARG A 129 14.31 -8.05 11.89
C ARG A 129 13.47 -8.81 12.92
N GLU A 130 14.10 -9.57 13.79
CA GLU A 130 13.42 -10.25 14.90
C GLU A 130 12.83 -9.22 15.87
N ARG A 131 13.56 -8.12 16.11
CA ARG A 131 13.06 -6.96 16.85
C ARG A 131 11.82 -6.37 16.19
N ARG A 132 11.86 -6.09 14.88
CA ARG A 132 10.71 -5.57 14.12
C ARG A 132 9.52 -6.54 14.11
N ALA A 133 9.77 -7.83 13.94
CA ALA A 133 8.75 -8.86 13.94
C ALA A 133 8.09 -8.99 15.32
N LEU A 134 8.87 -8.85 16.40
CA LEU A 134 8.36 -8.77 17.75
C LEU A 134 7.53 -7.50 17.98
N THR A 135 8.03 -6.33 17.57
CA THR A 135 7.27 -5.06 17.65
C THR A 135 5.92 -5.19 16.95
N ARG A 136 5.89 -5.72 15.73
CA ARG A 136 4.62 -5.95 15.00
C ARG A 136 3.72 -6.96 15.67
N HIS A 137 4.29 -8.00 16.28
CA HIS A 137 3.51 -8.98 17.02
C HIS A 137 2.83 -8.32 18.23
N VAL A 138 3.57 -7.50 18.97
CA VAL A 138 3.05 -6.71 20.09
C VAL A 138 1.99 -5.72 19.62
N GLU A 139 2.25 -4.94 18.57
CA GLU A 139 1.28 -4.02 17.97
C GLU A 139 -0.01 -4.77 17.57
N LYS A 140 0.11 -5.92 16.91
CA LYS A 140 -1.06 -6.75 16.55
C LYS A 140 -1.81 -7.25 17.78
N ALA A 141 -1.10 -7.75 18.79
CA ALA A 141 -1.71 -8.24 20.03
C ALA A 141 -2.45 -7.11 20.78
N THR A 142 -1.94 -5.89 20.73
CA THR A 142 -2.59 -4.71 21.36
C THR A 142 -3.82 -4.22 20.60
N ILE A 143 -3.87 -4.40 19.27
CA ILE A 143 -5.04 -4.03 18.45
C ILE A 143 -6.12 -5.11 18.53
N PHE A 144 -5.73 -6.38 18.65
CA PHE A 144 -6.63 -7.53 18.67
C PHE A 144 -6.52 -8.23 20.03
N ASN A 145 -7.33 -7.80 21.00
CA ASN A 145 -7.47 -8.42 22.34
C ASN A 145 -8.12 -9.83 22.30
N GLY A 146 -7.72 -10.71 21.38
CA GLY A 146 -8.23 -12.08 21.27
C GLY A 146 -7.59 -12.86 20.13
N ASP A 147 -7.37 -14.16 20.39
CA ASP A 147 -6.77 -15.21 19.55
C ASP A 147 -7.52 -15.50 18.23
N GLU A 148 -8.13 -14.52 17.58
CA GLU A 148 -8.50 -14.68 16.17
C GLU A 148 -7.24 -14.50 15.33
N GLU A 149 -6.47 -15.59 15.21
CA GLU A 149 -5.52 -15.78 14.14
C GLU A 149 -6.28 -15.46 12.84
N LYS A 150 -6.06 -14.27 12.26
CA LYS A 150 -6.77 -13.76 11.08
C LYS A 150 -6.78 -14.89 10.06
N LYS A 151 -7.90 -15.58 9.95
CA LYS A 151 -8.06 -16.68 9.01
C LYS A 151 -7.90 -16.04 7.64
N VAL A 152 -6.75 -16.26 7.01
CA VAL A 152 -6.48 -15.72 5.69
C VAL A 152 -7.50 -16.38 4.78
N GLU A 153 -8.54 -15.62 4.45
CA GLU A 153 -9.66 -16.13 3.68
C GLU A 153 -9.15 -16.57 2.31
N ILE A 154 -9.63 -17.73 1.86
CA ILE A 154 -9.40 -18.17 0.49
C ILE A 154 -10.18 -17.21 -0.37
N GLN A 155 -9.47 -16.26 -0.99
CA GLN A 155 -10.11 -15.33 -1.91
C GLN A 155 -10.12 -15.97 -3.29
N GLY A 156 -11.30 -15.91 -3.92
CA GLY A 156 -11.59 -16.51 -5.22
C GLY A 156 -10.55 -16.20 -6.30
N SER A 157 -10.57 -17.05 -7.33
CA SER A 157 -9.60 -17.12 -8.43
C SER A 157 -9.09 -15.76 -8.93
N ASP A 158 -7.78 -15.57 -8.90
CA ASP A 158 -7.02 -14.66 -9.77
C ASP A 158 -6.95 -15.25 -11.20
N GLY A 159 -8.11 -15.66 -11.75
CA GLY A 159 -8.21 -16.41 -13.01
C GLY A 159 -7.53 -15.72 -14.20
N GLU A 160 -7.22 -14.44 -14.05
CA GLU A 160 -6.34 -13.67 -14.92
C GLU A 160 -4.97 -14.30 -15.17
N TYR A 161 -4.45 -15.20 -14.34
CA TYR A 161 -3.12 -15.80 -14.60
C TYR A 161 -3.16 -17.30 -14.87
N ASP A 162 -4.35 -17.88 -15.07
CA ASP A 162 -4.49 -19.29 -15.42
C ASP A 162 -3.99 -19.54 -16.85
N ILE A 163 -3.24 -20.64 -17.04
CA ILE A 163 -2.70 -21.07 -18.35
C ILE A 163 -3.82 -21.35 -19.35
N ASN A 164 -4.99 -21.78 -18.87
CA ASN A 164 -6.13 -22.21 -19.69
C ASN A 164 -7.20 -21.12 -19.87
N ASP A 165 -6.92 -19.86 -19.47
CA ASP A 165 -7.82 -18.74 -19.75
C ASP A 165 -7.70 -18.34 -21.23
N ASP A 166 -8.33 -19.15 -22.10
CA ASP A 166 -8.42 -18.99 -23.56
C ASP A 166 -9.34 -17.83 -23.99
N SER A 167 -9.74 -16.95 -23.06
CA SER A 167 -10.55 -15.78 -23.39
C SER A 167 -9.70 -14.72 -24.14
N ASN A 168 -9.63 -14.92 -25.46
CA ASN A 168 -9.17 -13.97 -26.48
C ASN A 168 -7.63 -13.79 -26.59
N THR A 169 -6.91 -14.92 -26.62
CA THR A 169 -5.45 -15.05 -26.79
C THR A 169 -4.98 -14.69 -28.21
N GLN A 170 -5.18 -13.45 -28.65
CA GLN A 170 -4.52 -12.90 -29.85
C GLN A 170 -3.87 -11.51 -29.69
N GLN A 171 -3.79 -10.94 -28.48
CA GLN A 171 -3.11 -9.64 -28.28
C GLN A 171 -2.17 -9.48 -27.07
N ALA A 172 -1.91 -10.52 -26.27
CA ALA A 172 -1.02 -10.40 -25.08
C ALA A 172 0.33 -11.11 -25.24
N SER A 173 0.86 -11.19 -26.46
CA SER A 173 2.23 -11.66 -26.70
C SER A 173 3.23 -10.58 -26.26
N GLY A 174 3.74 -10.74 -25.04
CA GLY A 174 4.89 -10.02 -24.51
C GLY A 174 4.52 -8.80 -23.68
N VAL A 175 5.04 -8.77 -22.45
CA VAL A 175 5.47 -7.49 -21.86
C VAL A 175 6.21 -6.75 -22.96
N ARG A 176 5.74 -5.57 -23.40
CA ARG A 176 6.46 -4.80 -24.42
C ARG A 176 7.88 -4.60 -23.89
N SER A 177 8.85 -5.28 -24.51
CA SER A 177 10.24 -5.35 -24.05
C SER A 177 10.83 -3.97 -23.79
N ASP A 178 10.32 -2.98 -24.51
CA ASP A 178 10.87 -1.64 -24.57
C ASP A 178 10.51 -0.78 -23.35
N THR A 179 9.47 -1.16 -22.59
CA THR A 179 9.05 -0.38 -21.40
C THR A 179 9.40 -1.04 -20.08
N TRP A 180 9.62 -2.35 -20.07
CA TRP A 180 10.00 -3.08 -18.85
C TRP A 180 11.50 -2.95 -18.57
N PRO A 181 11.93 -2.75 -17.30
CA PRO A 181 13.34 -2.62 -16.99
C PRO A 181 14.14 -3.86 -17.42
N SER A 182 15.15 -3.68 -18.28
CA SER A 182 15.91 -4.79 -18.88
C SER A 182 16.69 -5.64 -17.86
N HIS A 183 17.01 -5.08 -16.69
CA HIS A 183 17.69 -5.77 -15.60
C HIS A 183 16.75 -6.58 -14.69
N VAL A 184 15.44 -6.52 -14.94
CA VAL A 184 14.42 -7.17 -14.10
C VAL A 184 13.76 -8.29 -14.90
N GLN A 185 13.79 -9.51 -14.38
CA GLN A 185 13.05 -10.62 -14.97
C GLN A 185 11.56 -10.53 -14.60
N PHE A 186 10.69 -10.42 -15.60
CA PHE A 186 9.25 -10.42 -15.36
C PHE A 186 8.73 -11.82 -14.96
N SER A 187 7.88 -11.89 -13.94
CA SER A 187 7.22 -13.11 -13.48
C SER A 187 6.00 -12.82 -12.61
N ASN A 188 4.94 -13.62 -12.75
CA ASN A 188 3.81 -13.67 -11.82
C ASN A 188 3.93 -14.76 -10.73
N ASN A 189 4.98 -15.58 -10.79
CA ASN A 189 5.28 -16.62 -9.81
C ASN A 189 6.42 -16.15 -8.89
N TYR A 190 6.36 -16.51 -7.61
CA TYR A 190 7.50 -16.30 -6.70
C TYR A 190 8.71 -17.12 -7.15
N ARG A 191 9.90 -16.52 -7.05
CA ARG A 191 11.16 -17.28 -7.08
C ARG A 191 11.52 -17.59 -5.64
N TRP A 192 11.64 -18.85 -5.26
CA TRP A 192 12.09 -19.22 -3.91
C TRP A 192 13.60 -19.42 -3.91
N ASP A 193 14.28 -18.78 -2.95
CA ASP A 193 15.71 -19.00 -2.74
C ASP A 193 15.98 -20.43 -2.25
N LYS A 194 17.14 -20.99 -2.62
CA LYS A 194 17.54 -22.35 -2.24
C LYS A 194 17.78 -22.49 -0.73
N ALA A 195 18.12 -21.39 -0.05
CA ALA A 195 18.35 -21.36 1.38
C ALA A 195 17.04 -21.46 2.20
N VAL A 196 15.87 -21.24 1.59
CA VAL A 196 14.58 -21.39 2.29
C VAL A 196 14.29 -22.88 2.49
N PRO A 197 14.20 -23.37 3.74
CA PRO A 197 13.90 -24.78 4.00
C PRO A 197 12.53 -25.18 3.45
N HIS A 198 12.43 -26.40 2.93
CA HIS A 198 11.18 -26.96 2.39
C HIS A 198 10.04 -26.87 3.41
N GLU A 199 10.30 -27.19 4.67
CA GLU A 199 9.32 -27.11 5.77
C GLU A 199 8.72 -25.71 5.98
N ILE A 200 9.48 -24.66 5.65
CA ILE A 200 8.98 -23.27 5.70
C ILE A 200 8.19 -22.99 4.43
N LYS A 201 8.74 -23.33 3.27
CA LYS A 201 8.09 -23.14 1.96
C LYS A 201 6.72 -23.83 1.89
N ASP A 202 6.60 -25.04 2.40
CA ASP A 202 5.38 -25.87 2.38
C ASP A 202 4.21 -25.24 3.14
N LYS A 203 4.47 -24.33 4.09
CA LYS A 203 3.41 -23.55 4.79
C LYS A 203 2.73 -22.54 3.87
N TYR A 204 3.42 -22.16 2.80
CA TYR A 204 3.09 -21.06 1.90
C TYR A 204 2.72 -21.53 0.49
N THR A 205 3.10 -22.74 0.12
CA THR A 205 2.70 -23.37 -1.14
C THR A 205 1.49 -24.29 -0.93
N PRO A 206 0.76 -24.63 -2.02
CA PRO A 206 -0.31 -25.63 -1.96
C PRO A 206 0.18 -26.96 -1.40
N THR A 207 -0.65 -27.62 -0.56
CA THR A 207 -0.34 -28.90 0.12
C THR A 207 0.02 -30.04 -0.84
N ASN A 208 -0.44 -29.96 -2.09
CA ASN A 208 -0.19 -31.00 -3.10
C ASN A 208 1.12 -30.78 -3.87
N ASN A 209 1.96 -29.82 -3.47
CA ASN A 209 3.22 -29.43 -4.12
C ASN A 209 3.12 -29.04 -5.61
N THR A 210 1.90 -28.94 -6.15
CA THR A 210 1.64 -28.37 -7.47
C THR A 210 1.70 -26.86 -7.36
N THR A 211 2.92 -26.31 -7.39
CA THR A 211 3.11 -24.86 -7.54
C THR A 211 2.46 -24.45 -8.85
N ARG A 212 1.31 -23.77 -8.75
CA ARG A 212 0.56 -23.28 -9.91
C ARG A 212 1.48 -22.40 -10.73
N GLN A 213 1.67 -22.76 -11.99
CA GLN A 213 2.39 -21.93 -12.93
C GLN A 213 1.44 -20.85 -13.45
N ARG A 214 1.72 -19.60 -13.10
CA ARG A 214 1.02 -18.44 -13.65
C ARG A 214 1.63 -18.02 -14.98
N THR A 215 0.77 -17.67 -15.92
CA THR A 215 1.21 -17.10 -17.20
C THR A 215 1.95 -15.79 -16.98
N SER A 216 3.10 -15.64 -17.62
CA SER A 216 3.93 -14.43 -17.54
C SER A 216 3.37 -13.34 -18.46
N ARG A 217 2.31 -12.66 -17.99
CA ARG A 217 1.65 -11.54 -18.68
C ARG A 217 1.37 -10.39 -17.73
N LEU A 218 1.25 -9.18 -18.28
CA LEU A 218 0.84 -8.00 -17.53
C LEU A 218 -0.62 -8.15 -17.04
N SER A 219 -0.93 -7.52 -15.90
CA SER A 219 -2.30 -7.41 -15.41
C SER A 219 -3.14 -6.47 -16.29
N ARG A 220 -4.41 -6.78 -16.45
CA ARG A 220 -5.43 -5.93 -17.09
C ARG A 220 -6.03 -4.89 -16.14
N LYS A 221 -5.74 -5.01 -14.83
CA LYS A 221 -6.31 -4.14 -13.78
C LYS A 221 -5.44 -2.92 -13.51
N VAL A 222 -4.17 -2.97 -13.90
CA VAL A 222 -3.19 -1.91 -13.69
C VAL A 222 -2.34 -1.69 -14.92
N TYR A 223 -1.70 -0.54 -15.00
CA TYR A 223 -0.61 -0.28 -15.94
C TYR A 223 0.43 0.59 -15.25
N PHE A 224 1.65 0.62 -15.77
CA PHE A 224 2.72 1.47 -15.25
C PHE A 224 3.19 2.44 -16.33
N LYS A 225 3.65 3.63 -15.91
CA LYS A 225 4.27 4.63 -16.79
C LYS A 225 5.26 5.48 -16.03
N LYS A 226 6.15 6.17 -16.74
CA LYS A 226 7.04 7.16 -16.13
C LYS A 226 6.24 8.34 -15.58
N ILE A 227 6.65 8.82 -14.42
CA ILE A 227 6.10 10.00 -13.77
C ILE A 227 6.79 11.23 -14.32
N THR A 228 6.01 12.08 -14.98
CA THR A 228 6.49 13.30 -15.66
C THR A 228 6.18 14.57 -14.88
N ASP A 229 5.45 14.47 -13.77
CA ASP A 229 5.23 15.61 -12.88
C ASP A 229 6.48 15.89 -12.07
N ALA A 230 7.12 17.04 -12.32
CA ALA A 230 8.33 17.48 -11.63
C ALA A 230 8.14 17.67 -10.12
N ASN A 231 6.89 17.77 -9.66
CA ASN A 231 6.54 17.93 -8.25
C ASN A 231 6.29 16.61 -7.53
N HIS A 232 6.36 15.48 -8.24
CA HIS A 232 6.22 14.16 -7.66
C HIS A 232 7.56 13.73 -7.03
N PRO A 233 7.57 13.15 -5.82
CA PRO A 233 8.81 12.70 -5.17
C PRO A 233 9.56 11.62 -5.98
N ALA A 234 8.85 10.88 -6.83
CA ALA A 234 9.40 9.89 -7.75
C ALA A 234 9.42 10.40 -9.21
N TYR A 235 9.66 11.70 -9.44
CA TYR A 235 9.79 12.26 -10.79
C TYR A 235 10.89 11.55 -11.57
N GLY A 236 10.59 11.13 -12.81
CA GLY A 236 11.49 10.38 -13.68
C GLY A 236 11.44 8.86 -13.50
N GLU A 237 10.96 8.39 -12.35
CA GLU A 237 10.72 6.97 -12.05
C GLU A 237 9.36 6.50 -12.59
N TYR A 238 9.05 5.22 -12.40
CA TYR A 238 7.75 4.65 -12.77
C TYR A 238 6.75 4.74 -11.62
N GLY A 239 5.49 4.97 -11.96
CA GLY A 239 4.33 4.79 -11.06
C GLY A 239 3.38 3.73 -11.59
N LEU A 240 2.59 3.13 -10.69
CA LEU A 240 1.54 2.16 -11.00
C LEU A 240 0.16 2.83 -10.93
N TYR A 241 -0.70 2.55 -11.91
CA TYR A 241 -1.99 3.22 -12.09
C TYR A 241 -3.12 2.22 -12.29
N CYS A 242 -4.32 2.57 -11.85
CA CYS A 242 -5.53 1.77 -12.09
C CYS A 242 -5.92 1.77 -13.58
N ALA A 243 -6.13 0.60 -14.17
CA ALA A 243 -6.57 0.43 -15.56
C ALA A 243 -8.06 0.10 -15.69
N LEU A 244 -8.76 -0.15 -14.59
CA LEU A 244 -10.16 -0.57 -14.61
C LEU A 244 -11.06 0.59 -15.07
N PRO A 245 -11.89 0.42 -16.13
CA PRO A 245 -12.70 1.51 -16.69
C PRO A 245 -13.65 2.19 -15.69
N GLY A 246 -14.19 1.43 -14.74
CA GLY A 246 -15.06 1.94 -13.68
C GLY A 246 -14.34 2.32 -12.39
N GLY A 247 -12.99 2.34 -12.39
CA GLY A 247 -12.21 2.33 -11.16
C GLY A 247 -12.29 1.00 -10.42
N ALA A 248 -11.81 1.01 -9.18
CA ALA A 248 -11.84 -0.14 -8.28
C ALA A 248 -12.36 0.27 -6.91
N SER A 249 -13.39 -0.43 -6.43
CA SER A 249 -14.02 -0.16 -5.14
C SER A 249 -13.15 -0.60 -3.95
N PRO A 250 -13.42 -0.09 -2.73
CA PRO A 250 -12.71 -0.47 -1.52
C PRO A 250 -12.66 -1.99 -1.31
N GLY A 251 -11.48 -2.51 -0.94
CA GLY A 251 -11.24 -3.94 -0.76
C GLY A 251 -11.01 -4.73 -2.05
N THR A 252 -11.04 -4.10 -3.23
CA THR A 252 -10.76 -4.79 -4.50
C THR A 252 -9.30 -5.26 -4.54
N TRP A 253 -9.09 -6.55 -4.81
CA TRP A 253 -7.78 -7.10 -5.15
C TRP A 253 -7.37 -6.71 -6.57
N LEU A 254 -6.20 -6.06 -6.71
CA LEU A 254 -5.68 -5.56 -7.97
C LEU A 254 -4.67 -6.55 -8.60
N LEU A 255 -3.61 -6.88 -7.87
CA LEU A 255 -2.56 -7.82 -8.29
C LEU A 255 -1.79 -8.30 -7.06
N ASP A 256 -0.89 -9.27 -7.25
CA ASP A 256 0.03 -9.70 -6.18
C ASP A 256 1.39 -9.04 -6.35
N TYR A 257 2.05 -8.70 -5.25
CA TYR A 257 3.45 -8.34 -5.20
C TYR A 257 4.31 -9.60 -5.31
N VAL A 258 5.08 -9.69 -6.39
CA VAL A 258 5.88 -10.87 -6.75
C VAL A 258 7.35 -10.51 -6.77
N GLY A 259 8.18 -11.38 -6.21
CA GLY A 259 9.62 -11.21 -6.13
C GLY A 259 10.37 -12.50 -5.81
N HIS A 260 11.63 -12.32 -5.44
CA HIS A 260 12.51 -13.36 -4.90
C HIS A 260 12.27 -13.53 -3.40
N VAL A 261 11.85 -14.71 -2.99
CA VAL A 261 11.52 -15.05 -1.60
C VAL A 261 12.71 -15.67 -0.91
N THR A 262 13.22 -15.00 0.11
CA THR A 262 14.34 -15.46 0.96
C THR A 262 13.88 -15.63 2.41
N LEU A 263 14.71 -16.27 3.23
CA LEU A 263 14.55 -16.14 4.69
C LEU A 263 14.68 -14.69 5.08
N GLY A 264 13.94 -14.29 6.10
CA GLY A 264 13.85 -12.89 6.43
C GLY A 264 15.17 -12.27 6.87
N GLU A 265 16.01 -13.07 7.51
CA GLU A 265 17.38 -12.70 7.92
C GLU A 265 18.35 -12.52 6.74
N ASP A 266 18.07 -13.18 5.61
CA ASP A 266 18.89 -13.19 4.40
C ASP A 266 18.42 -12.17 3.36
N GLN A 267 17.55 -11.23 3.75
CA GLN A 267 17.12 -10.17 2.86
C GLN A 267 18.29 -9.31 2.38
N ASP A 268 18.22 -8.84 1.14
CA ASP A 268 19.13 -7.81 0.65
C ASP A 268 18.82 -6.48 1.37
N LYS A 269 19.78 -5.97 2.14
CA LYS A 269 19.63 -4.72 2.88
C LYS A 269 19.82 -3.48 1.99
N THR A 270 20.32 -3.67 0.78
CA THR A 270 20.57 -2.60 -0.20
C THR A 270 19.43 -2.46 -1.19
N SER A 271 18.56 -3.46 -1.31
CA SER A 271 17.39 -3.40 -2.17
C SER A 271 16.29 -2.52 -1.56
N ASP A 272 15.80 -1.57 -2.38
CA ASP A 272 14.63 -0.75 -2.09
C ASP A 272 13.29 -1.48 -2.34
N TYR A 273 13.34 -2.69 -2.90
CA TYR A 273 12.18 -3.48 -3.31
C TYR A 273 11.88 -4.64 -2.36
N VAL A 274 12.49 -4.65 -1.17
CA VAL A 274 12.22 -5.68 -0.15
C VAL A 274 10.94 -5.36 0.61
N SER A 275 10.00 -6.30 0.56
CA SER A 275 8.80 -6.32 1.39
C SER A 275 8.84 -7.48 2.37
N ASP A 276 8.27 -7.29 3.56
CA ASP A 276 8.07 -8.38 4.50
C ASP A 276 7.01 -9.36 4.00
N PHE A 277 7.27 -10.66 4.16
CA PHE A 277 6.44 -11.74 3.66
C PHE A 277 6.29 -12.86 4.69
N GLY A 278 5.29 -13.72 4.51
CA GLY A 278 4.93 -14.77 5.45
C GLY A 278 3.96 -14.32 6.55
N LEU A 279 3.34 -15.28 7.23
CA LEU A 279 2.31 -15.01 8.24
C LEU A 279 2.88 -14.32 9.48
N GLN A 280 4.18 -14.50 9.73
CA GLN A 280 4.86 -13.95 10.89
C GLN A 280 6.07 -13.08 10.50
N SER A 281 6.10 -12.58 9.26
CA SER A 281 7.20 -11.77 8.72
C SER A 281 8.57 -12.45 8.78
N GLU A 282 8.60 -13.78 8.69
CA GLU A 282 9.82 -14.60 8.72
C GLU A 282 10.49 -14.75 7.34
N LEU A 283 9.84 -14.30 6.26
CA LEU A 283 10.35 -14.34 4.90
C LEU A 283 10.44 -12.92 4.32
N ALA A 284 11.36 -12.67 3.41
CA ALA A 284 11.39 -11.44 2.61
C ALA A 284 10.92 -11.74 1.19
N CYS A 285 10.26 -10.78 0.52
CA CYS A 285 9.97 -10.81 -0.91
C CYS A 285 10.66 -9.61 -1.56
N ASP A 286 11.63 -9.85 -2.43
CA ASP A 286 12.43 -8.81 -3.07
C ASP A 286 12.15 -8.71 -4.57
N ALA A 287 11.61 -7.57 -5.02
CA ALA A 287 11.30 -7.33 -6.42
C ALA A 287 12.39 -6.57 -7.21
N ASN A 288 13.62 -6.51 -6.69
CA ASN A 288 14.71 -5.71 -7.29
C ASN A 288 15.08 -6.18 -8.70
N ASN A 289 15.33 -7.48 -8.87
CA ASN A 289 15.76 -8.08 -10.15
C ASN A 289 14.78 -9.11 -10.73
N PHE A 290 13.65 -9.33 -10.07
CA PHE A 290 12.67 -10.34 -10.44
C PHE A 290 11.31 -9.95 -9.89
N GLY A 291 10.25 -9.96 -10.70
CA GLY A 291 8.91 -9.62 -10.21
C GLY A 291 7.94 -9.17 -11.29
N ASN A 292 6.92 -8.43 -10.89
CA ASN A 292 5.88 -7.91 -11.78
C ASN A 292 5.61 -6.42 -11.53
N GLU A 293 4.57 -5.86 -12.12
CA GLU A 293 4.27 -4.42 -12.13
C GLU A 293 4.06 -3.84 -10.73
N ALA A 294 3.72 -4.67 -9.73
CA ALA A 294 3.53 -4.23 -8.35
C ALA A 294 4.79 -3.57 -7.77
N ARG A 295 5.98 -3.84 -8.34
CA ARG A 295 7.23 -3.18 -7.97
C ARG A 295 7.25 -1.66 -8.20
N PHE A 296 6.31 -1.14 -9.00
CA PHE A 296 6.20 0.30 -9.30
C PHE A 296 5.21 1.06 -8.39
N LEU A 297 4.74 0.42 -7.31
CA LEU A 297 3.98 1.12 -6.27
C LEU A 297 4.89 2.12 -5.53
N ASN A 298 4.48 3.38 -5.48
CA ASN A 298 5.20 4.45 -4.77
C ASN A 298 4.65 4.68 -3.36
N ASP A 299 5.49 5.25 -2.48
CA ASP A 299 5.03 5.75 -1.19
C ASP A 299 4.20 7.03 -1.37
N PHE A 300 3.15 7.18 -0.56
CA PHE A 300 2.28 8.36 -0.61
C PHE A 300 2.93 9.64 -0.08
N ARG A 301 3.98 9.56 0.76
CA ARG A 301 4.56 10.75 1.40
C ARG A 301 5.08 11.71 0.36
N ASN A 302 4.86 13.00 0.61
CA ASN A 302 5.25 14.10 -0.27
C ASN A 302 4.54 14.15 -1.63
N THR A 303 3.55 13.29 -1.89
CA THR A 303 2.69 13.36 -3.09
C THR A 303 1.52 14.33 -2.92
N GLY A 304 1.16 14.68 -1.67
CA GLY A 304 -0.06 15.45 -1.36
C GLY A 304 -1.34 14.60 -1.35
N ARG A 305 -1.22 13.27 -1.52
CA ARG A 305 -2.34 12.32 -1.52
C ARG A 305 -2.19 11.32 -0.38
N TYR A 306 -3.32 10.74 0.04
CA TYR A 306 -3.31 9.61 0.97
C TYR A 306 -2.93 8.31 0.25
N PRO A 307 -2.38 7.31 0.97
CA PRO A 307 -2.26 5.98 0.39
C PRO A 307 -3.68 5.45 0.10
N ASN A 308 -3.90 4.92 -1.10
CA ASN A 308 -5.21 4.44 -1.58
C ASN A 308 -5.23 2.92 -1.80
N VAL A 309 -4.06 2.28 -1.74
CA VAL A 309 -3.92 0.82 -1.74
C VAL A 309 -3.05 0.35 -0.57
N GLU A 310 -3.14 -0.93 -0.24
CA GLU A 310 -2.38 -1.56 0.83
C GLU A 310 -1.98 -2.99 0.50
N PHE A 311 -0.89 -3.45 1.12
CA PHE A 311 -0.51 -4.85 1.09
C PHE A 311 -1.34 -5.63 2.11
N ASN A 312 -1.95 -6.72 1.66
CA ASN A 312 -2.59 -7.67 2.54
C ASN A 312 -2.27 -9.10 2.10
N THR A 313 -2.16 -9.99 3.06
CA THR A 313 -1.91 -11.41 2.79
C THR A 313 -3.22 -12.06 2.35
N ARG A 314 -3.18 -12.84 1.28
CA ARG A 314 -4.30 -13.66 0.80
C ARG A 314 -3.83 -15.07 0.50
N ARG A 315 -4.74 -16.05 0.53
CA ARG A 315 -4.52 -17.35 -0.10
C ARG A 315 -5.30 -17.38 -1.41
N ASP A 316 -4.64 -17.82 -2.47
CA ASP A 316 -5.33 -18.04 -3.74
C ASP A 316 -6.21 -19.31 -3.67
N LYS A 317 -6.95 -19.58 -4.75
CA LYS A 317 -7.84 -20.75 -4.83
C LYS A 317 -7.13 -22.10 -4.67
N TYR A 318 -5.81 -22.15 -4.87
CA TYR A 318 -4.99 -23.34 -4.71
C TYR A 318 -4.32 -23.40 -3.34
N GLY A 319 -4.53 -22.39 -2.49
CA GLY A 319 -3.95 -22.30 -1.15
C GLY A 319 -2.55 -21.70 -1.11
N GLU A 320 -2.00 -21.20 -2.22
CA GLU A 320 -0.72 -20.48 -2.20
C GLU A 320 -0.89 -19.16 -1.45
N LEU A 321 -0.03 -18.87 -0.48
CA LEU A 321 0.00 -17.58 0.19
C LEU A 321 0.59 -16.53 -0.73
N ARG A 322 -0.10 -15.41 -0.89
CA ARG A 322 0.28 -14.30 -1.75
C ARG A 322 0.25 -12.98 -0.97
N GLN A 323 1.13 -12.07 -1.32
CA GLN A 323 1.08 -10.68 -0.89
C GLN A 323 0.24 -9.91 -1.92
N GLY A 324 -1.06 -9.77 -1.66
CA GLY A 324 -1.96 -9.03 -2.54
C GLY A 324 -1.86 -7.53 -2.32
N VAL A 325 -2.08 -6.78 -3.39
CA VAL A 325 -2.30 -5.34 -3.39
C VAL A 325 -3.79 -5.10 -3.49
N PHE A 326 -4.35 -4.47 -2.47
CA PHE A 326 -5.79 -4.21 -2.36
C PHE A 326 -6.04 -2.71 -2.32
N VAL A 327 -7.15 -2.28 -2.93
CA VAL A 327 -7.71 -0.95 -2.62
C VAL A 327 -8.06 -0.93 -1.15
N LYS A 328 -7.66 0.12 -0.43
CA LYS A 328 -7.92 0.23 1.01
C LYS A 328 -9.41 0.11 1.29
N GLN A 329 -9.77 -0.46 2.43
CA GLN A 329 -11.16 -0.40 2.89
C GLN A 329 -11.51 1.03 3.29
N LYS A 330 -12.78 1.41 3.15
CA LYS A 330 -13.25 2.76 3.54
C LYS A 330 -12.91 3.10 4.99
N LYS A 331 -13.05 2.13 5.89
CA LYS A 331 -12.72 2.26 7.33
C LYS A 331 -11.23 2.44 7.61
N ASP A 332 -10.36 1.99 6.71
CA ASP A 332 -8.91 2.02 6.86
C ASP A 332 -8.28 3.19 6.08
N SER A 333 -9.07 3.91 5.28
CA SER A 333 -8.68 5.13 4.59
C SER A 333 -8.74 6.33 5.54
N LYS A 334 -7.82 7.27 5.33
CA LYS A 334 -7.80 8.58 6.01
C LYS A 334 -8.38 9.69 5.14
N GLU A 335 -8.77 9.38 3.92
CA GLU A 335 -9.39 10.32 3.00
C GLU A 335 -10.90 10.37 3.25
N ASP A 336 -11.41 11.57 3.52
CA ASP A 336 -12.83 11.80 3.72
C ASP A 336 -13.62 11.46 2.46
N GLY A 337 -14.63 10.62 2.60
CA GLY A 337 -15.48 10.21 1.48
C GLY A 337 -14.87 9.17 0.54
N PHE A 338 -13.73 8.55 0.90
CA PHE A 338 -13.08 7.53 0.08
C PHE A 338 -14.05 6.44 -0.41
N ASP A 339 -14.14 6.29 -1.74
CA ASP A 339 -15.04 5.39 -2.46
C ASP A 339 -14.31 4.44 -3.41
N GLY A 340 -12.97 4.39 -3.34
CA GLY A 340 -12.12 3.54 -4.15
C GLY A 340 -11.04 4.32 -4.89
N VAL A 341 -10.45 3.68 -5.90
CA VAL A 341 -9.50 4.32 -6.82
C VAL A 341 -10.12 4.48 -8.20
N LYS A 342 -9.96 5.66 -8.80
CA LYS A 342 -10.49 5.97 -10.13
C LYS A 342 -9.59 5.37 -11.22
N MET A 343 -10.13 5.20 -12.43
CA MET A 343 -9.32 4.87 -13.59
C MET A 343 -8.22 5.93 -13.77
N HIS A 344 -7.01 5.50 -14.13
CA HIS A 344 -5.82 6.35 -14.31
C HIS A 344 -5.30 7.02 -13.04
N GLU A 345 -5.86 6.72 -11.88
CA GLU A 345 -5.34 7.18 -10.61
C GLU A 345 -4.09 6.39 -10.23
N GLU A 346 -3.03 7.08 -9.77
CA GLU A 346 -1.83 6.42 -9.25
C GLU A 346 -2.14 5.70 -7.94
N LEU A 347 -1.65 4.48 -7.84
CA LEU A 347 -1.77 3.59 -6.70
C LEU A 347 -0.60 3.85 -5.75
N LEU A 348 -0.92 4.35 -4.56
CA LEU A 348 0.04 4.74 -3.54
C LEU A 348 -0.12 3.86 -2.29
N VAL A 349 1.01 3.37 -1.80
CA VAL A 349 1.10 2.61 -0.54
C VAL A 349 1.79 3.44 0.54
N SER A 350 1.87 2.90 1.75
CA SER A 350 2.88 3.32 2.74
C SER A 350 3.94 2.24 2.83
N TYR A 351 5.20 2.56 2.49
CA TYR A 351 6.37 1.71 2.70
C TYR A 351 6.65 1.47 4.19
N GLY A 352 6.11 2.33 5.06
CA GLY A 352 6.17 2.19 6.51
C GLY A 352 7.28 3.03 7.13
N LYS A 353 7.13 3.31 8.43
CA LYS A 353 8.02 4.22 9.16
C LYS A 353 9.46 3.69 9.21
N SER A 354 9.65 2.38 9.37
CA SER A 354 10.97 1.76 9.46
C SER A 354 11.78 1.90 8.16
N TYR A 355 11.13 1.77 7.00
CA TYR A 355 11.77 1.95 5.70
C TYR A 355 12.35 3.36 5.55
N TRP A 356 11.57 4.37 5.93
CA TRP A 356 12.00 5.75 5.84
C TRP A 356 13.02 6.13 6.92
N ARG A 357 12.81 5.73 8.18
CA ARG A 357 13.76 6.01 9.28
C ARG A 357 15.18 5.54 8.97
N SER A 358 15.35 4.40 8.31
CA SER A 358 16.69 3.91 7.93
C SER A 358 17.36 4.72 6.83
N ARG A 359 16.61 5.56 6.10
CA ARG A 359 17.09 6.35 4.96
C ARG A 359 17.23 7.84 5.28
N VAL A 360 16.29 8.38 6.06
CA VAL A 360 16.18 9.83 6.33
C VAL A 360 16.34 10.19 7.80
N GLY A 361 16.44 9.19 8.70
CA GLY A 361 16.54 9.40 10.14
C GLY A 361 15.21 9.87 10.73
N ASN A 362 15.01 11.19 10.81
CA ASN A 362 13.80 11.79 11.37
C ASN A 362 12.67 11.86 10.32
N LEU A 363 11.55 11.21 10.61
CA LEU A 363 10.42 11.17 9.69
C LEU A 363 9.63 12.49 9.65
N THR A 364 9.64 13.26 10.74
CA THR A 364 8.92 14.54 10.81
C THR A 364 9.48 15.54 9.81
N ASP A 365 10.81 15.60 9.71
CA ASP A 365 11.51 16.53 8.81
C ASP A 365 11.44 16.08 7.33
N PHE A 366 11.19 14.78 7.11
CA PHE A 366 11.06 14.21 5.77
C PHE A 366 9.70 14.48 5.11
N VAL A 367 8.62 14.63 5.89
CA VAL A 367 7.28 14.84 5.33
C VAL A 367 6.98 16.33 5.28
N TRP A 368 7.28 16.96 4.15
CA TRP A 368 7.05 18.39 3.93
C TRP A 368 5.74 18.70 3.19
N ARG A 369 5.06 17.69 2.62
CA ARG A 369 3.72 17.84 2.04
C ARG A 369 2.75 16.83 2.64
N LEU A 370 1.77 17.33 3.38
CA LEU A 370 0.73 16.49 3.96
C LEU A 370 -0.37 16.18 2.92
N PRO A 371 -1.07 15.05 3.08
CA PRO A 371 -2.23 14.74 2.24
C PRO A 371 -3.28 15.86 2.27
N GLY A 372 -3.83 16.21 1.11
CA GLY A 372 -4.84 17.26 0.96
C GLY A 372 -4.27 18.69 0.90
N GLN A 373 -2.98 18.89 1.15
CA GLN A 373 -2.35 20.20 0.97
C GLN A 373 -2.11 20.51 -0.50
N ALA A 374 -2.47 21.73 -0.91
CA ALA A 374 -2.14 22.26 -2.22
C ALA A 374 -0.61 22.41 -2.38
N MET A 375 -0.18 22.46 -3.64
CA MET A 375 1.21 22.74 -4.01
C MET A 375 1.64 24.11 -3.47
N PRO A 376 2.75 24.22 -2.70
CA PRO A 376 3.35 25.53 -2.44
C PRO A 376 3.86 26.14 -3.75
N GLU A 377 3.63 27.44 -3.94
CA GLU A 377 4.11 28.15 -5.12
C GLU A 377 5.64 28.04 -5.24
N GLY A 378 6.12 27.59 -6.39
CA GLY A 378 7.57 27.46 -6.66
C GLY A 378 8.23 26.14 -6.24
N GLY A 379 7.47 25.12 -5.82
CA GLY A 379 7.97 23.74 -5.69
C GLY A 379 9.00 23.50 -4.58
N LYS A 380 9.21 24.49 -3.70
CA LYS A 380 10.06 24.35 -2.52
C LYS A 380 9.23 23.94 -1.30
N PRO A 381 9.79 23.17 -0.35
CA PRO A 381 9.12 22.91 0.92
C PRO A 381 8.76 24.23 1.58
N CYS A 382 7.56 24.29 2.17
CA CYS A 382 7.12 25.45 2.94
C CYS A 382 8.04 25.55 4.16
N THR A 383 9.07 26.39 4.10
CA THR A 383 9.87 26.72 5.27
C THR A 383 9.00 27.61 6.12
N ASP A 384 8.28 27.03 7.08
CA ASP A 384 7.64 27.81 8.13
C ASP A 384 8.74 28.60 8.84
N SER A 385 8.75 29.90 8.58
CA SER A 385 9.47 30.90 9.33
C SER A 385 8.89 30.95 10.74
N THR A 386 9.26 30.00 11.59
CA THR A 386 9.12 30.16 13.04
C THR A 386 10.29 31.02 13.50
N GLY A 387 10.09 32.33 13.37
CA GLY A 387 10.81 33.30 14.19
C GLY A 387 10.51 32.97 15.65
N HIS A 388 11.52 32.46 16.35
CA HIS A 388 11.61 32.62 17.79
C HIS A 388 12.18 34.01 18.04
N ASP A 389 11.31 34.94 18.41
CA ASP A 389 11.63 36.02 19.35
C ASP A 389 11.07 35.64 20.73
#